data_AF-A0A442BLC5-F1
#
_entry.id   AF-A0A442BLC5-F1
#
_cell.length_a   1.000
_cell.length_b   1.000
_cell.length_c   1.000
_cell.angle_alpha   90.00
_cell.angle_beta   90.00
_cell.angle_gamma   90.00
#
_symmetry.space_group_name_H-M   'P 1'
#
loop_
_entity.id
_entity.type
_entity.pdbx_description
1 polymer ?
#
loop_
_entity_poly.entity_id
_entity_poly.type
_entity_poly.pdbx_seq_one_letter_code
_entity_poly.pdbx_strand_id
1 'polypeptide(L)'
;MTRIAFARELESASDAIGDISRADLAIMLRRAAIRLRNAGGVDLEPRTDDALASIATEMEIPKGDLVARIIREWLETNAYLPVPHALDDESATEGNA
;
A
#
# COMPACT_ATOMS: atom_id res chain seq x y z
N MET A 1 -10.32 1.02 -11.78
CA MET A 1 -10.47 -0.45 -11.85
C MET A 1 -9.95 -1.02 -10.55
N THR A 2 -10.79 -1.75 -9.80
CA THR A 2 -10.41 -2.34 -8.50
C THR A 2 -9.57 -3.60 -8.70
N ARG A 3 -8.79 -4.03 -7.69
CA ARG A 3 -8.04 -5.30 -7.73
C ARG A 3 -8.95 -6.49 -8.06
N ILE A 4 -10.18 -6.49 -7.54
CA ILE A 4 -11.20 -7.52 -7.79
C ILE A 4 -11.68 -7.49 -9.25
N ALA A 5 -11.93 -6.32 -9.84
CA ALA A 5 -12.32 -6.21 -11.24
C ALA A 5 -11.22 -6.73 -12.18
N PHE A 6 -9.95 -6.43 -11.86
CA PHE A 6 -8.80 -6.94 -12.60
C PHE A 6 -8.61 -8.45 -12.44
N ALA A 7 -8.83 -9.00 -11.24
CA ALA A 7 -8.80 -10.45 -11.00
C ALA A 7 -9.86 -11.19 -11.81
N ARG A 8 -11.09 -10.66 -11.88
CA ARG A 8 -12.18 -11.20 -12.70
C ARG A 8 -11.90 -11.19 -14.19
N GLU A 9 -11.23 -10.15 -14.69
CA GLU A 9 -10.79 -10.12 -16.10
C GLU A 9 -9.73 -11.20 -16.38
N LEU A 10 -8.82 -11.45 -15.44
CA LEU A 10 -7.85 -12.53 -15.58
C LEU A 10 -8.50 -13.92 -15.57
N GLU A 11 -9.48 -14.12 -14.69
CA GLU A 11 -10.24 -15.37 -14.57
C GLU A 11 -11.03 -15.65 -15.85
N SER A 12 -11.78 -14.66 -16.34
CA SER A 12 -12.51 -14.78 -17.61
C SER A 12 -11.59 -15.03 -18.81
N ALA A 13 -10.39 -14.44 -18.83
CA ALA A 13 -9.41 -14.69 -19.87
C ALA A 13 -8.77 -16.08 -19.77
N SER A 14 -8.63 -16.62 -18.55
CA SER A 14 -8.21 -18.00 -18.30
C SER A 14 -9.25 -19.00 -18.82
N ASP A 15 -10.53 -18.71 -18.60
CA ASP A 15 -11.63 -19.56 -19.10
C ASP A 15 -11.69 -19.60 -20.63
N ALA A 16 -11.31 -18.50 -21.29
CA ALA A 16 -11.31 -18.36 -22.75
C ALA A 16 -9.94 -18.66 -23.40
N ILE A 17 -8.99 -19.26 -22.67
CA ILE A 17 -7.60 -19.41 -23.13
C ILE A 17 -7.44 -20.31 -24.37
N GLY A 18 -8.40 -21.21 -24.60
CA GLY A 18 -8.47 -22.07 -25.79
C GLY A 18 -8.97 -21.34 -27.05
N ASP A 19 -9.71 -20.25 -26.87
CA ASP A 19 -10.31 -19.45 -27.95
C ASP A 19 -9.47 -18.21 -28.32
N ILE A 20 -8.43 -17.92 -27.54
CA ILE A 20 -7.54 -16.77 -27.72
C ILE A 20 -6.25 -17.17 -28.45
N SER A 21 -5.78 -16.29 -29.34
CA SER A 21 -4.49 -16.49 -30.00
C SER A 21 -3.33 -16.39 -28.98
N ARG A 22 -2.27 -17.19 -29.16
CA ARG A 22 -1.09 -17.15 -28.27
C ARG A 22 -0.47 -15.76 -28.17
N ALA A 23 -0.54 -14.96 -29.25
CA ALA A 23 -0.01 -13.61 -29.28
C ALA A 23 -0.83 -12.66 -28.39
N ASP A 24 -2.16 -12.74 -28.45
CA ASP A 24 -3.06 -11.92 -27.65
C ASP A 24 -2.96 -12.27 -26.16
N LEU A 25 -2.85 -13.57 -25.84
CA LEU A 25 -2.59 -14.03 -24.48
C LEU A 25 -1.29 -13.46 -23.91
N ALA A 26 -0.20 -13.49 -24.69
CA ALA A 26 1.10 -12.96 -24.26
C ALA A 26 1.04 -11.44 -23.98
N ILE A 27 0.32 -10.69 -24.81
CA ILE A 27 0.10 -9.24 -24.61
C ILE A 27 -0.69 -8.99 -23.33
N MET A 28 -1.75 -9.77 -23.10
CA MET A 28 -2.59 -9.66 -21.91
C MET A 28 -1.81 -9.96 -20.63
N LEU A 29 -1.04 -11.06 -20.61
CA LEU A 29 -0.20 -11.44 -19.47
C LEU A 29 0.91 -10.40 -19.20
N ARG A 30 1.51 -9.81 -20.22
CA ARG A 30 2.50 -8.73 -20.05
C ARG A 30 1.88 -7.49 -19.40
N ARG A 31 0.67 -7.10 -19.83
CA ARG A 31 -0.07 -5.98 -19.23
C ARG A 31 -0.44 -6.29 -17.78
N ALA A 32 -0.87 -7.52 -17.52
CA ALA A 32 -1.21 -7.99 -16.19
C ALA A 32 0.00 -7.95 -15.25
N ALA A 33 1.15 -8.47 -15.68
CA ALA A 33 2.39 -8.46 -14.91
C ALA A 33 2.85 -7.03 -14.56
N ILE A 34 2.73 -6.07 -15.48
CA ILE A 34 3.06 -4.67 -15.21
C ILE A 34 2.09 -4.08 -14.17
N ARG A 35 0.78 -4.36 -14.27
CA ARG A 35 -0.22 -3.90 -13.32
C ARG A 35 0.00 -4.48 -11.92
N LEU A 36 0.32 -5.77 -11.83
CA LEU A 36 0.63 -6.47 -10.58
C LEU A 36 1.92 -5.95 -9.95
N ARG A 37 2.99 -5.77 -10.74
CA ARG A 37 4.25 -5.19 -10.26
C ARG A 37 4.06 -3.76 -9.74
N ASN A 38 3.17 -3.01 -10.38
CA ASN A 38 2.85 -1.64 -9.98
C ASN A 38 1.73 -1.58 -8.93
N ALA A 39 1.25 -2.72 -8.42
CA ALA A 39 0.33 -2.78 -7.29
C ALA A 39 1.07 -2.55 -5.96
N GLY A 40 1.98 -1.57 -5.93
CA GLY A 40 2.65 -1.11 -4.72
C GLY A 40 1.65 -0.38 -3.84
N GLY A 41 1.13 -1.09 -2.85
CA GLY A 41 0.27 -0.55 -1.81
C GLY A 41 0.56 -1.28 -0.50
N VAL A 42 0.19 -0.67 0.62
CA VAL A 42 0.25 -1.33 1.92
C VAL A 42 -0.75 -2.49 1.89
N ASP A 43 -0.26 -3.70 2.19
CA ASP A 43 -1.14 -4.85 2.35
C ASP A 43 -1.85 -4.75 3.70
N LEU A 44 -3.18 -4.79 3.68
CA LEU A 44 -4.03 -4.65 4.84
C LEU A 44 -4.79 -5.95 5.02
N GLU A 45 -5.01 -6.37 6.26
CA GLU A 45 -5.90 -7.48 6.55
C GLU A 45 -7.28 -7.22 5.90
N PRO A 46 -7.92 -8.20 5.23
CA PRO A 46 -9.15 -7.99 4.48
C PRO A 46 -10.26 -7.28 5.29
N ARG A 47 -10.42 -7.64 6.56
CA ARG A 47 -11.41 -7.00 7.45
C ARG A 47 -11.12 -5.51 7.68
N THR A 48 -9.85 -5.15 7.83
CA THR A 48 -9.41 -3.76 7.98
C THR A 48 -9.59 -3.00 6.68
N ASP A 49 -9.28 -3.63 5.54
CA ASP A 49 -9.46 -3.01 4.22
C ASP A 49 -10.93 -2.69 3.94
N ASP A 50 -11.83 -3.63 4.25
CA ASP A 50 -13.28 -3.47 4.11
C ASP A 50 -13.82 -2.37 5.03
N ALA A 51 -13.38 -2.34 6.29
CA ALA A 51 -13.79 -1.31 7.24
C ALA A 51 -13.35 0.10 6.78
N LEU A 52 -12.10 0.24 6.33
CA LEU A 52 -11.59 1.50 5.77
C LEU A 52 -12.33 1.90 4.49
N ALA A 53 -12.70 0.94 3.63
CA ALA A 53 -13.48 1.19 2.43
C ALA A 53 -14.91 1.67 2.76
N SER A 54 -15.55 1.11 3.78
CA SER A 54 -16.87 1.54 4.25
C SER A 54 -16.82 2.98 4.77
N ILE A 55 -15.87 3.29 5.64
CA ILE A 55 -15.69 4.64 6.20
C ILE A 55 -15.37 5.66 5.10
N ALA A 56 -14.49 5.31 4.16
CA ALA A 56 -14.16 6.20 3.04
C ALA A 56 -15.40 6.51 2.17
N THR A 57 -16.28 5.52 1.99
CA THR A 57 -17.55 5.66 1.27
C THR A 57 -18.50 6.58 2.01
N GLU A 58 -18.68 6.40 3.31
CA GLU A 58 -19.50 7.28 4.16
C GLU A 58 -18.99 8.73 4.19
N MET A 59 -17.68 8.91 4.11
CA MET A 59 -17.04 10.22 4.08
C MET A 59 -16.95 10.83 2.67
N GLU A 60 -17.42 10.13 1.63
CA GLU A 60 -17.35 10.54 0.22
C GLU A 60 -15.93 10.91 -0.27
N ILE A 61 -14.90 10.23 0.25
CA ILE A 61 -13.49 10.45 -0.14
C ILE A 61 -12.82 9.16 -0.62
N PRO A 62 -11.77 9.25 -1.46
CA PRO A 62 -10.97 8.08 -1.82
C PRO A 62 -10.36 7.41 -0.58
N LYS A 63 -10.39 6.06 -0.52
CA LYS A 63 -9.77 5.30 0.59
C LYS A 63 -8.30 5.66 0.83
N GLY A 64 -7.55 5.94 -0.24
CA GLY A 64 -6.16 6.40 -0.13
C GLY A 64 -6.01 7.72 0.62
N ASP A 65 -6.94 8.65 0.40
CA ASP A 65 -6.96 9.95 1.06
C ASP A 65 -7.37 9.81 2.53
N LEU A 66 -8.32 8.91 2.83
CA LEU A 66 -8.67 8.55 4.21
C LEU A 66 -7.45 7.98 4.96
N VAL A 67 -6.72 7.02 4.37
CA VAL A 67 -5.52 6.44 4.98
C VAL A 67 -4.44 7.50 5.21
N ALA A 68 -4.19 8.37 4.22
CA ALA A 68 -3.23 9.45 4.36
C ALA A 68 -3.64 10.44 5.47
N ARG A 69 -4.94 10.73 5.59
CA ARG A 69 -5.51 11.57 6.66
C ARG A 69 -5.33 10.93 8.03
N ILE A 70 -5.66 9.65 8.19
CA ILE A 70 -5.47 8.91 9.45
C ILE A 70 -4.00 8.93 9.88
N ILE A 71 -3.07 8.64 8.95
CA ILE A 71 -1.63 8.65 9.25
C ILE A 71 -1.16 10.05 9.65
N ARG A 72 -1.60 11.09 8.93
CA ARG A 72 -1.27 12.49 9.26
C ARG A 72 -1.78 12.86 10.65
N GLU A 73 -3.06 12.65 10.91
CA GLU A 73 -3.68 13.00 12.20
C GLU A 73 -3.04 12.20 13.35
N TRP A 74 -2.72 10.93 13.12
CA TRP A 74 -1.97 10.13 14.08
C TRP A 74 -0.59 10.72 14.32
N LEU A 75 0.18 11.06 13.28
CA LEU A 75 1.51 11.66 13.44
C LEU A 75 1.42 13.02 14.14
N GLU A 76 0.48 13.90 13.79
CA GLU A 76 0.31 15.21 14.42
C GLU A 76 -0.09 15.10 15.90
N THR A 77 -0.95 14.14 16.23
CA THR A 77 -1.41 13.91 17.62
C THR A 77 -0.36 13.18 18.45
N ASN A 78 0.43 12.30 17.84
CA ASN A 78 1.40 11.43 18.52
C ASN A 78 2.87 11.86 18.31
N ALA A 79 3.13 13.03 17.71
CA ALA A 79 4.47 13.62 17.55
C ALA A 79 5.15 14.05 18.86
N TYR A 80 4.75 13.49 20.00
CA TYR A 80 5.53 13.47 21.23
C TYR A 80 6.10 12.08 21.47
N LEU A 81 7.03 11.68 20.61
CA LEU A 81 8.20 10.94 21.06
C LEU A 81 9.39 11.83 20.76
N PRO A 82 10.02 12.48 21.76
CA PRO A 82 11.38 12.92 21.55
C PRO A 82 12.14 11.68 21.11
N VAL A 83 12.71 11.73 19.89
CA VAL A 83 13.80 10.85 19.51
C VAL A 83 14.73 10.82 20.72
N PRO A 84 14.96 9.67 21.39
CA PRO A 84 15.90 9.66 22.48
C PRO A 84 17.21 10.17 21.91
N HIS A 85 17.64 11.36 22.33
CA HIS A 85 19.02 11.79 22.22
C HIS A 85 19.82 10.84 23.12
N ALA A 86 20.09 9.66 22.61
CA ALA A 86 21.12 8.76 23.10
C ALA A 86 22.12 8.71 21.93
N LEU A 87 23.35 9.17 22.06
CA LEU A 87 24.22 8.95 23.20
C LEU A 87 25.16 10.15 23.39
N ASP A 88 25.28 10.57 24.64
CA ASP A 88 26.54 11.05 25.20
C ASP A 88 27.67 10.11 24.75
N ASP A 89 28.52 10.59 23.83
CA ASP A 89 29.82 10.01 23.52
C ASP A 89 30.76 11.17 23.18
N GLU A 90 31.05 11.98 24.20
CA GLU A 90 32.40 12.47 24.51
C GLU A 90 32.31 13.29 25.80
N SER A 91 32.09 12.58 26.92
CA SER A 91 32.42 13.11 28.23
C SER A 91 33.89 13.54 28.21
N ALA A 92 34.14 14.85 28.26
CA ALA A 92 35.49 15.39 28.38
C ALA A 92 36.16 14.81 29.63
N THR A 93 37.10 13.88 29.45
CA THR A 93 37.99 13.49 30.54
C THR A 93 39.00 14.62 30.75
N GLU A 94 38.83 15.39 31.82
CA GLU A 94 39.87 16.27 32.35
C GLU A 94 41.05 15.41 32.86
N GLY A 95 42.01 15.15 31.98
CA GLY A 95 43.31 14.58 32.32
C GLY A 95 44.29 15.70 32.63
N ASN A 96 44.64 15.84 33.91
CA ASN A 96 45.69 16.75 34.37
C ASN A 96 47.03 15.98 34.34
N ALA A 97 47.95 16.37 33.44
CA ALA A 97 49.34 15.92 33.39
C ALA A 97 50.25 17.04 32.87
#